data_AF-B1AX06-F1
#
_entry.id   AF-B1AX06-F1
#
_cell.length_a   1.000
_cell.length_b   1.000
_cell.length_c   1.000
_cell.angle_alpha   90.00
_cell.angle_beta   90.00
_cell.angle_gamma   90.00
#
_symmetry.space_group_name_H-M   'P 1'
#
loop_
_entity.id
_entity.type
_entity.pdbx_description
1 polymer ?
#
loop_
_entity_poly.entity_id
_entity_poly.type
_entity_poly.pdbx_seq_one_letter_code
_entity_poly.pdbx_strand_id
1 'polypeptide(L)' 'MAHGIPSQGKVTITVDEYSSNPTQAFTHYNINQSRFQPPHVHMVDPIPYDTPKPAGHTRFVCISDTH' A
#
# COMPACT_ATOMS: atom_id res chain seq x y z
N MET A 1 24.85 16.59 -2.59
CA MET A 1 24.53 16.06 -3.93
C MET A 1 23.28 15.21 -3.80
N ALA A 2 22.13 15.74 -4.21
CA ALA A 2 20.85 15.03 -4.10
C ALA A 2 20.82 13.89 -5.13
N HIS A 3 20.70 12.65 -4.65
CA HIS A 3 20.43 11.51 -5.51
C HIS A 3 19.02 11.68 -6.09
N GLY A 4 18.95 12.02 -7.39
CA GLY A 4 17.70 12.08 -8.12
C GLY A 4 17.05 10.71 -8.10
N ILE A 5 15.83 10.64 -7.58
CA ILE A 5 14.97 9.46 -7.70
C ILE A 5 14.70 9.31 -9.20
N PRO A 6 15.06 8.20 -9.86
CA PRO A 6 14.73 8.03 -11.26
C PRO A 6 13.22 8.10 -11.39
N SER A 7 12.74 9.06 -12.20
CA SER A 7 11.35 9.12 -12.64
C SER A 7 11.05 7.79 -13.30
N GLN A 8 10.37 6.88 -12.59
CA GLN A 8 9.87 5.65 -13.17
C GLN A 8 9.02 6.08 -14.37
N GLY A 9 9.45 5.70 -15.58
CA GLY A 9 8.75 6.05 -16.81
C GLY A 9 7.28 5.65 -16.72
N LYS A 10 6.43 6.26 -17.55
CA LYS A 10 4.98 6.01 -17.54
C LYS A 10 4.71 4.50 -17.63
N VAL A 11 4.27 3.90 -16.52
CA VAL A 11 3.89 2.48 -16.47
C VAL A 11 2.50 2.35 -17.07
N THR A 12 2.36 1.52 -18.10
CA THR A 12 1.05 1.17 -18.67
C THR A 12 0.48 -0.02 -17.90
N ILE A 13 -0.69 0.16 -17.28
CA ILE A 13 -1.42 -0.90 -16.58
C ILE A 13 -2.56 -1.39 -17.47
N THR A 14 -2.70 -2.71 -17.58
CA THR A 14 -3.79 -3.37 -18.32
C THR A 14 -4.72 -4.10 -17.36
N VAL A 15 -5.90 -4.50 -17.83
CA VAL A 15 -6.81 -5.34 -17.05
C VAL A 15 -6.13 -6.67 -16.74
N ASP A 16 -6.17 -7.07 -15.47
CA ASP A 16 -5.59 -8.31 -14.97
C ASP A 16 -6.40 -9.52 -15.44
N GLU A 17 -5.73 -10.63 -15.77
CA GLU A 17 -6.39 -11.89 -16.14
C GLU A 17 -7.35 -12.37 -15.04
N TYR A 18 -7.00 -12.15 -13.77
CA TYR A 18 -7.81 -12.51 -12.62
C TYR A 18 -8.72 -11.39 -12.13
N SER A 19 -8.93 -10.32 -12.92
CA SER A 19 -9.70 -9.14 -12.50
C SER A 19 -11.12 -9.46 -12.02
N SER A 20 -11.76 -10.51 -12.56
CA SER A 20 -13.10 -10.93 -12.16
C SER A 20 -13.13 -11.96 -11.02
N ASN A 21 -11.97 -12.42 -10.56
CA ASN A 21 -11.81 -13.47 -9.54
C ASN A 21 -10.78 -13.04 -8.47
N PRO A 22 -11.12 -12.09 -7.58
CA PRO A 22 -10.14 -11.46 -6.68
C PRO A 22 -9.47 -12.44 -5.71
N THR A 23 -10.17 -13.47 -5.24
CA THR A 23 -9.57 -14.51 -4.39
C THR A 23 -8.50 -15.29 -5.14
N GLN A 24 -8.73 -15.62 -6.41
CA GLN A 24 -7.73 -16.30 -7.24
C GLN A 24 -6.56 -15.38 -7.57
N ALA A 25 -6.83 -14.09 -7.84
CA ALA A 25 -5.78 -13.08 -8.03
C ALA A 25 -4.86 -13.02 -6.80
N PHE A 26 -5.44 -12.98 -5.60
CA PHE A 26 -4.69 -13.00 -4.35
C PHE A 26 -3.76 -14.23 -4.30
N THR A 27 -4.30 -15.43 -4.48
CA THR A 27 -3.51 -16.67 -4.46
C THR A 27 -2.42 -16.68 -5.54
N HIS A 28 -2.75 -16.33 -6.79
CA HIS A 28 -1.81 -16.30 -7.90
C HIS A 28 -0.61 -15.39 -7.62
N TYR A 29 -0.88 -14.15 -7.20
CA TYR A 29 0.17 -13.20 -6.88
C TYR A 29 0.95 -13.57 -5.61
N ASN A 30 0.28 -14.16 -4.62
CA ASN A 30 0.96 -14.56 -3.40
C ASN A 30 1.89 -15.76 -3.60
N ILE A 31 1.51 -16.73 -4.43
CA ILE A 31 2.35 -17.90 -4.72
C ILE A 31 3.55 -17.52 -5.59
N ASN A 32 3.32 -16.75 -6.66
CA ASN A 32 4.36 -16.51 -7.67
C ASN A 32 5.32 -15.37 -7.30
N GLN A 33 4.88 -14.44 -6.46
CA GLN A 33 5.63 -13.22 -6.16
C GLN A 33 5.74 -12.95 -4.66
N SER A 34 5.17 -13.82 -3.80
CA SER A 34 5.05 -13.57 -2.36
C SER A 34 4.42 -12.21 -2.06
N ARG A 35 3.50 -11.75 -2.93
CA ARG A 35 3.02 -10.37 -2.99
C ARG A 35 2.37 -9.90 -1.69
N PHE A 36 1.80 -10.82 -0.91
CA PHE A 36 1.10 -10.53 0.34
C PHE A 36 1.74 -11.24 1.54
N GLN A 37 3.02 -11.63 1.44
CA GLN A 37 3.77 -12.27 2.53
C GLN A 37 4.61 -11.24 3.33
N PRO A 38 4.95 -11.54 4.60
CA PRO A 38 5.96 -10.79 5.34
C PRO A 38 7.35 -10.91 4.67
N PRO A 39 8.29 -9.99 4.96
CA PRO A 39 8.23 -8.96 6.01
C PRO A 39 7.54 -7.67 5.57
N HIS A 40 7.37 -7.44 4.28
CA HIS A 40 6.95 -6.15 3.75
C HIS A 40 5.43 -5.92 3.86
N VAL A 41 4.64 -7.00 3.93
CA VAL A 41 3.19 -6.91 4.13
C VAL A 41 2.86 -7.37 5.54
N HIS A 42 2.39 -6.43 6.36
CA HIS A 42 1.99 -6.67 7.75
C HIS A 42 1.00 -5.63 8.24
N MET A 43 0.31 -5.93 9.33
CA MET A 43 -0.57 -5.00 10.02
C MET A 43 0.25 -3.94 10.75
N VAL A 44 -0.25 -2.69 10.77
CA VAL A 44 0.35 -1.59 11.54
C VAL A 44 -0.63 -1.16 12.61
N ASP A 45 -0.16 -1.13 13.86
CA ASP A 45 -0.99 -0.74 14.99
C ASP A 45 -1.33 0.77 14.94
N PRO A 46 -2.55 1.16 15.37
CA PRO A 46 -2.90 2.56 15.48
C PRO A 46 -2.12 3.26 16.60
N ILE A 47 -1.93 4.56 16.46
CA ILE A 47 -1.34 5.41 17.51
C ILE A 47 -2.43 6.18 18.27
N PRO A 48 -2.25 6.42 19.59
CA PRO A 48 -3.15 7.29 20.36
C PRO A 48 -3.29 8.69 19.77
N TYR A 49 -4.43 9.34 20.01
CA TYR A 49 -4.67 10.71 19.53
C TYR A 49 -3.67 11.73 20.08
N ASP A 50 -3.25 11.55 21.33
CA ASP A 50 -2.29 12.41 22.03
C ASP A 50 -0.84 12.18 21.60
N THR A 51 -0.56 11.17 20.76
CA THR A 51 0.78 11.03 20.18
C THR A 51 1.14 12.34 19.47
N PRO A 52 2.32 12.92 19.69
CA PRO A 52 2.68 14.18 19.06
C PRO A 52 2.89 14.01 17.56
N LYS A 53 2.45 14.99 16.76
CA LYS A 53 2.72 15.01 15.32
C LYS A 53 4.20 15.37 15.10
N PRO A 54 4.97 14.56 14.35
CA PRO A 54 6.35 14.91 14.04
C PRO A 54 6.49 16.29 13.38
N ALA A 55 7.63 16.95 13.62
CA ALA A 55 7.95 18.23 13.00
C ALA A 55 8.02 18.08 11.46
N GLY A 56 7.51 19.07 10.72
CA GLY A 56 7.47 19.04 9.25
C GLY A 56 6.50 18.02 8.63
N HIS A 57 5.72 17.27 9.43
CA HIS A 57 4.75 16.29 8.92
C HIS A 57 3.30 16.81 9.00
N THR A 58 2.38 16.17 8.28
CA THR A 58 0.93 16.41 8.33
C THR A 58 0.24 15.18 8.94
N ARG A 59 -0.75 15.39 9.81
CA ARG A 59 -1.58 14.31 10.36
C ARG A 59 -2.88 14.21 9.56
N PHE A 60 -3.13 13.05 8.99
CA PHE A 60 -4.39 12.76 8.31
C PHE A 60 -5.37 12.11 9.31
N VAL A 61 -6.65 12.49 9.21
CA VAL A 61 -7.75 11.82 9.90
C VAL A 61 -8.54 11.09 8.82
N CYS A 62 -8.47 9.75 8.83
CA CYS A 62 -9.13 8.90 7.84
C CYS A 62 -10.40 8.31 8.47
N ILE A 63 -11.56 8.63 7.89
CA ILE A 63 -12.87 8.09 8.26
C ILE A 63 -13.58 7.61 6.99
N SER A 64 -14.44 6.60 7.11
CA SER A 64 -15.26 6.07 6.01
C SER A 64 -16.58 5.53 6.56
N ASP A 65 -17.63 5.47 5.74
CA ASP A 65 -18.91 4.81 6.04
C ASP A 65 -19.56 5.28 7.37
N THR A 66 -19.88 6.57 7.48
CA THR A 66 -20.38 7.20 8.72
C THR A 66 -21.88 7.04 8.98
N HIS A 67 -22.59 6.35 8.09
CA HIS A 67 -24.02 6.03 8.16
C HIS A 67 -24.20 4.57 7.72
#